data_AF-A0A2D6YDG9-F1
#
_entry.id   AF-A0A2D6YDG9-F1
#
_cell.length_a   1.000
_cell.length_b   1.000
_cell.length_c   1.000
_cell.angle_alpha   90.00
_cell.angle_beta   90.00
_cell.angle_gamma   90.00
#
_symmetry.space_group_name_H-M   'P 1'
#
loop_
_entity.id
_entity.type
_entity.pdbx_description
1 polymer ?
#
loop_
_entity_poly.entity_id
_entity_poly.type
_entity_poly.pdbx_seq_one_letter_code
_entity_poly.pdbx_strand_id
1 'polypeptide(L)'
;MGELNDRELEKIKQDEKIYQDLLKLKDRKGWQMSNVMKVYYKRYLKVLEKSRELYEAGQEYISQKVDVKVMKNRPGYTKLYVVLYQVEGDNLLRWEIVLKSISTVSSGRPVFDDEAAARQATTTNANPKTGYVAIWVDDMNIIQQPDEMALKDMNGNKIITIKQNALSTSNILYFVHGLNVTYDYTNNKLIARN
;
A
#
# COMPACT_ATOMS: atom_id res chain seq x y z
N MET A 1 -3.97 18.07 -23.81
CA MET A 1 -3.92 17.73 -22.37
C MET A 1 -5.28 18.16 -21.81
N GLY A 2 -6.19 17.22 -21.58
CA GLY A 2 -7.58 17.55 -21.26
C GLY A 2 -7.75 17.84 -19.77
N GLU A 3 -8.07 19.09 -19.43
CA GLU A 3 -8.42 19.53 -18.08
C GLU A 3 -9.39 18.53 -17.43
N LEU A 4 -9.16 18.24 -16.14
CA LEU A 4 -10.07 17.44 -15.35
C LEU A 4 -11.37 18.24 -15.20
N ASN A 5 -12.50 17.66 -15.62
CA ASN A 5 -13.80 18.27 -15.42
C ASN A 5 -14.07 18.32 -13.91
N ASP A 6 -14.20 19.52 -13.34
CA ASP A 6 -14.38 19.74 -11.90
C ASP A 6 -15.53 18.90 -11.32
N ARG A 7 -16.57 18.66 -12.11
CA ARG A 7 -17.72 17.83 -11.74
C ARG A 7 -17.38 16.35 -11.59
N GLU A 8 -16.47 15.83 -12.42
CA GLU A 8 -16.00 14.44 -12.33
C GLU A 8 -15.10 14.26 -11.12
N LEU A 9 -14.23 15.22 -10.84
CA LEU A 9 -13.39 15.24 -9.64
C LEU A 9 -14.22 15.31 -8.36
N GLU A 10 -15.26 16.13 -8.34
CA GLU A 10 -16.16 16.24 -7.18
C GLU A 10 -16.92 14.94 -6.94
N LYS A 11 -17.38 14.28 -8.01
CA LYS A 11 -17.99 12.95 -7.92
C LYS A 11 -17.02 11.91 -7.36
N ILE A 12 -15.78 11.88 -7.84
CA ILE A 12 -14.77 10.92 -7.34
C ILE A 12 -14.49 11.16 -5.86
N LYS A 13 -14.37 12.41 -5.42
CA LYS A 13 -14.23 12.77 -4.00
C LYS A 13 -15.44 12.33 -3.17
N GLN A 14 -16.64 12.44 -3.73
CA GLN A 14 -17.86 11.98 -3.06
C GLN A 14 -17.88 10.45 -2.93
N ASP A 15 -17.58 9.73 -4.00
CA ASP A 15 -17.52 8.26 -4.00
C ASP A 15 -16.47 7.74 -3.01
N GLU A 16 -15.31 8.40 -2.96
CA GLU A 16 -14.26 8.15 -1.98
C GLU A 16 -14.74 8.36 -0.53
N LYS A 17 -15.41 9.48 -0.25
CA LYS A 17 -15.96 9.77 1.08
C LYS A 17 -16.98 8.71 1.50
N ILE A 18 -17.86 8.31 0.59
CA ILE A 18 -18.86 7.26 0.84
C ILE A 18 -18.15 5.94 1.16
N TYR A 19 -17.14 5.56 0.38
CA TYR A 19 -16.37 4.35 0.63
C TYR A 19 -15.68 4.36 2.00
N GLN A 20 -15.04 5.47 2.37
CA GLN A 20 -14.41 5.66 3.68
C GLN A 20 -15.41 5.56 4.84
N ASP A 21 -16.58 6.16 4.70
CA ASP A 21 -17.62 6.08 5.72
C ASP A 21 -18.19 4.67 5.86
N LEU A 22 -18.30 3.92 4.76
CA LEU A 22 -18.66 2.51 4.80
C LEU A 22 -17.59 1.68 5.50
N LEU A 23 -16.30 1.87 5.20
CA LEU A 23 -15.19 1.14 5.85
C LEU A 23 -15.25 1.22 7.38
N LYS A 24 -15.54 2.39 7.94
CA LYS A 24 -15.71 2.59 9.39
C LYS A 24 -16.82 1.74 10.01
N LEU A 25 -17.80 1.29 9.21
CA LEU A 25 -18.89 0.45 9.68
C LEU A 25 -18.51 -1.04 9.69
N LYS A 26 -17.49 -1.46 8.94
CA LYS A 26 -17.14 -2.88 8.74
C LYS A 26 -16.87 -3.62 10.05
N ASP A 27 -16.12 -3.01 10.96
CA ASP A 27 -15.60 -3.68 12.16
C ASP A 27 -16.52 -3.56 13.38
N ARG A 28 -17.77 -3.12 13.19
CA ARG A 28 -18.73 -3.00 14.29
C ARG A 28 -19.20 -4.36 14.78
N LYS A 29 -19.07 -4.61 16.09
CA LYS A 29 -19.55 -5.83 16.77
C LYS A 29 -21.05 -6.12 16.53
N GLY A 30 -21.84 -5.09 16.21
CA GLY A 30 -23.28 -5.19 15.96
C GLY A 30 -23.70 -6.14 14.84
N TRP A 31 -22.83 -6.40 13.85
CA TRP A 31 -23.17 -7.23 12.69
C TRP A 31 -23.44 -8.70 13.01
N GLN A 32 -22.84 -9.22 14.09
CA GLN A 32 -22.94 -10.63 14.44
C GLN A 32 -23.95 -10.92 15.56
N MET A 33 -24.64 -9.89 16.08
CA MET A 33 -25.50 -10.00 17.26
C MET A 33 -26.79 -10.80 17.04
N SER A 34 -27.28 -10.92 15.80
CA SER A 34 -28.49 -11.69 15.51
C SER A 34 -28.49 -12.24 14.08
N ASN A 35 -29.34 -13.22 13.82
CA ASN A 35 -29.49 -13.78 12.46
C ASN A 35 -29.97 -12.71 11.46
N VAL A 36 -30.81 -11.78 11.89
CA VAL A 36 -31.25 -10.63 11.08
C VAL A 36 -30.07 -9.71 10.76
N MET A 37 -29.24 -9.38 11.77
CA MET A 37 -28.04 -8.56 11.56
C MET A 37 -27.03 -9.21 10.63
N LYS A 38 -26.87 -10.55 10.69
CA LYS A 38 -26.03 -11.29 9.74
C LYS A 38 -26.53 -11.18 8.30
N VAL A 39 -27.84 -11.15 8.07
CA VAL A 39 -28.42 -10.89 6.74
C VAL A 39 -28.12 -9.48 6.26
N TYR A 40 -28.29 -8.47 7.13
CA TYR A 40 -27.94 -7.09 6.80
C TYR A 40 -26.44 -6.91 6.54
N TYR A 41 -25.59 -7.58 7.31
CA TYR A 41 -24.15 -7.58 7.09
C TYR A 41 -23.78 -8.09 5.70
N LYS A 42 -24.39 -9.20 5.25
CA LYS A 42 -24.20 -9.70 3.87
C LYS A 42 -24.62 -8.66 2.81
N ARG A 43 -25.68 -7.90 3.04
CA ARG A 43 -26.12 -6.83 2.12
C ARG A 43 -25.16 -5.64 2.16
N TYR A 44 -24.72 -5.23 3.35
CA TYR A 44 -23.72 -4.19 3.55
C TYR A 44 -22.41 -4.53 2.81
N LEU A 45 -21.94 -5.78 2.88
CA LEU A 45 -20.73 -6.20 2.17
C LEU A 45 -20.86 -6.01 0.65
N LYS A 46 -22.04 -6.25 0.06
CA LYS A 46 -22.29 -5.98 -1.37
C LYS A 46 -22.24 -4.49 -1.70
N VAL A 47 -22.76 -3.64 -0.81
CA VAL A 47 -22.71 -2.17 -0.98
C VAL A 47 -21.27 -1.67 -0.84
N LEU A 48 -20.52 -2.20 0.12
CA LEU A 48 -19.10 -1.90 0.31
C LEU A 48 -18.29 -2.30 -0.91
N GLU A 49 -18.53 -3.49 -1.47
CA GLU A 49 -17.90 -3.96 -2.70
C GLU A 49 -18.22 -3.04 -3.90
N LYS A 50 -19.50 -2.66 -4.07
CA LYS A 50 -19.87 -1.75 -5.17
C LYS A 50 -19.27 -0.35 -5.01
N SER A 51 -19.22 0.16 -3.78
CA SER A 51 -18.59 1.45 -3.47
C SER A 51 -17.08 1.39 -3.73
N ARG A 52 -16.44 0.26 -3.41
CA ARG A 52 -15.03 0.01 -3.74
C ARG A 52 -14.78 0.05 -5.25
N GLU A 53 -15.62 -0.60 -6.07
CA GLU A 53 -15.48 -0.57 -7.53
C GLU A 53 -15.55 0.86 -8.08
N LEU A 54 -16.49 1.69 -7.57
CA LEU A 54 -16.62 3.09 -7.98
C LEU A 54 -15.40 3.92 -7.56
N TYR A 55 -14.93 3.70 -6.33
CA TYR A 55 -13.71 4.30 -5.84
C TYR A 55 -12.49 3.91 -6.69
N GLU A 56 -12.28 2.62 -6.97
CA GLU A 56 -11.18 2.11 -7.79
C GLU A 56 -11.24 2.68 -9.21
N ALA A 57 -12.41 2.75 -9.84
CA ALA A 57 -12.61 3.38 -11.14
C ALA A 57 -12.29 4.87 -11.12
N GLY A 58 -12.67 5.58 -10.05
CA GLY A 58 -12.31 6.98 -9.83
C GLY A 58 -10.80 7.17 -9.66
N GLN A 59 -10.13 6.27 -8.93
CA GLN A 59 -8.68 6.28 -8.80
C GLN A 59 -7.97 5.94 -10.11
N GLU A 60 -8.53 5.05 -10.92
CA GLU A 60 -8.00 4.74 -12.26
C GLU A 60 -8.15 5.95 -13.19
N TYR A 61 -9.29 6.63 -13.14
CA TYR A 61 -9.49 7.87 -13.88
C TYR A 61 -8.50 8.96 -13.45
N ILE A 62 -8.25 9.10 -12.14
CA ILE A 62 -7.24 10.02 -11.63
C ILE A 62 -5.85 9.57 -12.03
N SER A 63 -5.50 8.28 -11.94
CA SER A 63 -4.14 7.78 -12.24
C SER A 63 -3.78 7.87 -13.72
N GLN A 64 -4.79 7.85 -14.62
CA GLN A 64 -4.62 8.17 -16.03
C GLN A 64 -4.26 9.64 -16.29
N LYS A 65 -4.52 10.54 -15.32
CA LYS A 65 -4.29 11.99 -15.45
C LYS A 65 -3.29 12.57 -14.44
N VAL A 66 -2.99 11.86 -13.37
CA VAL A 66 -2.12 12.27 -12.26
C VAL A 66 -1.21 11.10 -11.92
N ASP A 67 0.11 11.33 -11.96
CA ASP A 67 1.08 10.32 -11.55
C ASP A 67 0.90 9.99 -10.05
N VAL A 68 0.56 8.73 -9.75
CA VAL A 68 0.38 8.22 -8.37
C VAL A 68 1.61 8.43 -7.50
N LYS A 69 2.79 8.62 -8.10
CA LYS A 69 4.04 8.91 -7.39
C LYS A 69 4.09 10.29 -6.75
N VAL A 70 3.31 11.26 -7.26
CA VAL A 70 3.32 12.65 -6.74
C VAL A 70 2.27 12.89 -5.66
N MET A 71 1.37 11.93 -5.42
CA MET A 71 0.32 12.05 -4.41
C MET A 71 0.91 11.97 -3.00
N LYS A 72 0.61 12.98 -2.16
CA LYS A 72 0.95 12.94 -0.72
C LYS A 72 -0.02 12.07 0.08
N ASN A 73 -1.29 12.07 -0.30
CA ASN A 73 -2.35 11.28 0.32
C ASN A 73 -3.15 10.61 -0.81
N ARG A 74 -3.40 9.31 -0.67
CA ARG A 74 -4.22 8.52 -1.56
C ARG A 74 -5.32 7.85 -0.72
N PRO A 75 -6.48 8.49 -0.58
CA PRO A 75 -7.52 8.02 0.33
C PRO A 75 -7.92 6.59 0.03
N GLY A 76 -8.06 5.68 1.00
CA GLY A 76 -8.34 4.25 0.75
C GLY A 76 -7.08 3.42 0.48
N TYR A 77 -5.92 4.07 0.42
CA TYR A 77 -4.62 3.44 0.44
C TYR A 77 -3.77 4.01 1.57
N THR A 78 -2.96 3.16 2.16
CA THR A 78 -1.92 3.54 3.09
C THR A 78 -0.56 3.41 2.40
N LYS A 79 0.30 4.41 2.57
CA LYS A 79 1.69 4.32 2.13
C LYS A 79 2.45 3.44 3.13
N LEU A 80 2.97 2.32 2.66
CA LEU A 80 3.76 1.39 3.46
C LEU A 80 5.17 1.26 2.91
N TYR A 81 6.07 0.77 3.75
CA TYR A 81 7.48 0.57 3.47
C TYR A 81 7.83 -0.90 3.67
N VAL A 82 8.10 -1.59 2.58
CA VAL A 82 8.34 -3.05 2.58
C VAL A 82 9.84 -3.29 2.51
N VAL A 83 10.38 -3.94 3.53
CA VAL A 83 11.80 -4.32 3.57
C VAL A 83 12.06 -5.48 2.62
N LEU A 84 13.11 -5.36 1.82
CA LEU A 84 13.52 -6.33 0.82
C LEU A 84 14.97 -6.77 1.06
N TYR A 85 15.26 -7.97 0.59
CA TYR A 85 16.59 -8.58 0.64
C TYR A 85 16.89 -9.25 -0.69
N GLN A 86 18.10 -9.03 -1.19
CA GLN A 86 18.64 -9.61 -2.41
C GLN A 86 20.08 -10.06 -2.17
N VAL A 87 20.39 -11.33 -2.47
CA VAL A 87 21.72 -11.92 -2.28
C VAL A 87 22.77 -11.21 -3.15
N GLU A 88 22.41 -10.96 -4.42
CA GLU A 88 23.19 -10.18 -5.37
C GLU A 88 22.81 -8.68 -5.29
N GLY A 89 22.89 -8.12 -4.08
CA GLY A 89 22.44 -6.75 -3.79
C GLY A 89 23.11 -5.66 -4.61
N ASP A 90 24.36 -5.86 -5.03
CA ASP A 90 25.08 -4.92 -5.88
C ASP A 90 24.58 -4.91 -7.34
N ASN A 91 23.76 -5.90 -7.73
CA ASN A 91 23.23 -6.03 -9.08
C ASN A 91 21.83 -5.42 -9.17
N LEU A 92 21.73 -4.21 -9.72
CA LEU A 92 20.45 -3.51 -9.90
C LEU A 92 19.41 -4.29 -10.71
N LEU A 93 19.83 -5.09 -11.70
CA LEU A 93 18.90 -5.94 -12.47
C LEU A 93 18.20 -6.98 -11.58
N ARG A 94 18.87 -7.44 -10.51
CA ARG A 94 18.27 -8.38 -9.55
C ARG A 94 17.26 -7.70 -8.64
N TRP A 95 17.48 -6.43 -8.32
CA TRP A 95 16.47 -5.61 -7.64
C TRP A 95 15.25 -5.37 -8.52
N GLU A 96 15.43 -5.09 -9.80
CA GLU A 96 14.32 -4.94 -10.75
C GLU A 96 13.45 -6.20 -10.84
N ILE A 97 14.07 -7.40 -10.85
CA ILE A 97 13.34 -8.68 -10.82
C ILE A 97 12.54 -8.85 -9.52
N VAL A 98 13.13 -8.52 -8.37
CA VAL A 98 12.44 -8.57 -7.07
C VAL A 98 11.24 -7.63 -7.05
N LEU A 99 11.41 -6.39 -7.52
CA LEU A 99 10.32 -5.42 -7.58
C LEU A 99 9.24 -5.84 -8.57
N LYS A 100 9.60 -6.42 -9.71
CA LYS A 100 8.64 -6.96 -10.68
C LYS A 100 7.78 -8.10 -10.10
N SER A 101 8.30 -8.81 -9.10
CA SER A 101 7.64 -9.92 -8.40
C SER A 101 7.11 -9.53 -7.02
N ILE A 102 6.98 -8.23 -6.72
CA ILE A 102 6.63 -7.74 -5.38
C ILE A 102 5.31 -8.30 -4.84
N SER A 103 4.35 -8.60 -5.71
CA SER A 103 3.05 -9.17 -5.35
C SER A 103 3.16 -10.55 -4.71
N THR A 104 4.18 -11.34 -5.06
CA THR A 104 4.41 -12.68 -4.54
C THR A 104 5.53 -12.75 -3.51
N VAL A 105 6.44 -11.77 -3.52
CA VAL A 105 7.67 -11.76 -2.70
C VAL A 105 7.47 -11.12 -1.31
N SER A 106 6.30 -10.54 -1.04
CA SER A 106 6.01 -9.84 0.23
C SER A 106 5.88 -10.74 1.46
N SER A 107 5.66 -12.04 1.27
CA SER A 107 5.44 -12.99 2.37
C SER A 107 6.67 -13.11 3.28
N GLY A 108 6.47 -12.89 4.58
CA GLY A 108 7.52 -13.00 5.60
C GLY A 108 8.49 -11.82 5.68
N ARG A 109 8.25 -10.75 4.92
CA ARG A 109 9.06 -9.53 4.95
C ARG A 109 8.46 -8.49 5.89
N PRO A 110 9.26 -7.78 6.71
CA PRO A 110 8.76 -6.68 7.51
C PRO A 110 8.15 -5.57 6.64
N VAL A 111 6.99 -5.07 7.07
CA VAL A 111 6.28 -3.94 6.45
C VAL A 111 6.04 -2.90 7.54
N PHE A 112 6.36 -1.65 7.26
CA PHE A 112 6.22 -0.54 8.19
C PHE A 112 5.29 0.53 7.63
N ASP A 113 4.62 1.26 8.52
CA ASP A 113 3.89 2.50 8.22
C ASP A 113 4.77 3.76 8.37
N ASP A 114 5.93 3.63 9.02
CA ASP A 114 6.95 4.67 9.16
C ASP A 114 8.20 4.37 8.31
N GLU A 115 8.66 5.38 7.55
CA GLU A 115 9.87 5.26 6.74
C GLU A 115 11.13 5.18 7.59
N ALA A 116 11.16 5.85 8.75
CA ALA A 116 12.32 5.85 9.62
C ALA A 116 12.62 4.43 10.13
N ALA A 117 11.58 3.66 10.47
CA ALA A 117 11.70 2.23 10.81
C ALA A 117 12.27 1.41 9.65
N ALA A 118 11.77 1.61 8.42
CA ALA A 118 12.28 0.90 7.24
C ALA A 118 13.74 1.26 6.93
N ARG A 119 14.13 2.54 7.06
CA ARG A 119 15.54 2.97 6.94
C ARG A 119 16.39 2.32 8.02
N GLN A 120 15.97 2.36 9.29
CA GLN A 120 16.69 1.72 10.39
C GLN A 120 16.93 0.23 10.14
N ALA A 121 15.93 -0.47 9.58
CA ALA A 121 16.02 -1.88 9.25
C ALA A 121 16.94 -2.22 8.05
N THR A 122 17.29 -1.25 7.19
CA THR A 122 17.91 -1.54 5.88
C THR A 122 19.18 -0.76 5.56
N THR A 123 19.37 0.45 6.11
CA THR A 123 20.48 1.35 5.71
C THR A 123 21.52 1.55 6.82
N THR A 124 21.24 1.17 8.07
CA THR A 124 22.12 1.40 9.23
C THR A 124 23.55 0.87 9.02
N ASN A 125 23.70 -0.25 8.32
CA ASN A 125 25.00 -0.90 8.10
C ASN A 125 25.53 -0.76 6.65
N ALA A 126 24.95 0.12 5.83
CA ALA A 126 25.29 0.29 4.41
C ALA A 126 25.40 -1.06 3.66
N ASN A 127 24.46 -1.98 3.92
CA ASN A 127 24.50 -3.32 3.35
C ASN A 127 23.82 -3.32 1.96
N PRO A 128 24.54 -3.62 0.86
CA PRO A 128 23.94 -3.61 -0.48
C PRO A 128 22.86 -4.68 -0.65
N LYS A 129 22.81 -5.69 0.22
CA LYS A 129 21.82 -6.78 0.14
C LYS A 129 20.45 -6.39 0.68
N THR A 130 20.34 -5.26 1.35
CA THR A 130 19.08 -4.77 1.94
C THR A 130 18.59 -3.55 1.17
N GLY A 131 17.29 -3.30 1.28
CA GLY A 131 16.65 -2.11 0.74
C GLY A 131 15.17 -2.13 1.10
N TYR A 132 14.45 -1.06 0.81
CA TYR A 132 13.00 -1.05 0.98
C TYR A 132 12.31 -0.36 -0.19
N VAL A 133 11.04 -0.69 -0.38
CA VAL A 133 10.18 -0.05 -1.36
C VAL A 133 9.07 0.72 -0.65
N ALA A 134 8.85 1.96 -1.06
CA ALA A 134 7.67 2.73 -0.68
C ALA A 134 6.54 2.42 -1.66
N ILE A 135 5.37 2.02 -1.16
CA ILE A 135 4.29 1.49 -1.98
C ILE A 135 2.91 1.85 -1.41
N TRP A 136 1.94 2.15 -2.29
CA TRP A 136 0.53 2.26 -1.88
C TRP A 136 -0.10 0.87 -1.71
N VAL A 137 -0.74 0.64 -0.56
CA VAL A 137 -1.46 -0.60 -0.24
C VAL A 137 -2.91 -0.26 0.09
N ASP A 138 -3.85 -0.98 -0.55
CA ASP A 138 -5.29 -0.83 -0.27
C ASP A 138 -5.56 -1.14 1.20
N ASP A 139 -6.26 -0.23 1.89
CA ASP A 139 -6.58 -0.36 3.31
C ASP A 139 -7.34 -1.66 3.61
N MET A 140 -8.13 -2.18 2.66
CA MET A 140 -8.84 -3.46 2.80
C MET A 140 -7.92 -4.67 2.82
N ASN A 141 -6.68 -4.51 2.38
CA ASN A 141 -5.67 -5.55 2.41
C ASN A 141 -4.78 -5.46 3.65
N ILE A 142 -4.95 -4.44 4.49
CA ILE A 142 -4.25 -4.32 5.78
C ILE A 142 -5.05 -5.06 6.85
N ILE A 143 -4.38 -5.94 7.59
CA ILE A 143 -4.96 -6.69 8.70
C ILE A 143 -4.73 -5.87 9.96
N GLN A 144 -5.79 -5.26 10.48
CA GLN A 144 -5.71 -4.52 11.72
C GLN A 144 -5.49 -5.48 12.91
N GLN A 145 -4.49 -5.16 13.72
CA GLN A 145 -4.19 -5.83 14.96
C GLN A 145 -4.25 -4.79 16.10
N PRO A 146 -4.81 -5.14 17.27
CA PRO A 146 -4.66 -4.32 18.47
C PRO A 146 -3.18 -4.06 18.75
N ASP A 147 -2.81 -2.85 19.20
CA ASP A 147 -1.41 -2.48 19.40
C ASP A 147 -0.68 -3.39 20.38
N GLU A 148 -1.38 -3.95 21.36
CA GLU A 148 -0.86 -4.93 22.33
C GLU A 148 -0.44 -6.26 21.67
N MET A 149 -1.05 -6.60 20.54
CA MET A 149 -0.80 -7.84 19.78
C MET A 149 0.03 -7.58 18.52
N ALA A 150 0.39 -6.33 18.24
CA ALA A 150 1.12 -5.98 17.04
C ALA A 150 2.54 -6.58 17.10
N LEU A 151 2.94 -7.22 16.01
CA LEU A 151 4.31 -7.68 15.84
C LEU A 151 5.26 -6.47 15.86
N LYS A 152 6.42 -6.64 16.48
CA LYS A 152 7.46 -5.61 16.52
C LYS A 152 8.78 -6.18 16.01
N ASP A 153 9.58 -5.34 15.36
CA ASP A 153 10.94 -5.69 15.00
C ASP A 153 11.87 -5.68 16.23
N MET A 154 13.16 -5.95 16.01
CA MET A 154 14.17 -5.94 17.08
C MET A 154 14.37 -4.58 17.74
N ASN A 155 13.97 -3.49 17.06
CA ASN A 155 14.07 -2.12 17.55
C ASN A 155 12.76 -1.62 18.20
N GLY A 156 11.73 -2.47 18.25
CA GLY A 156 10.41 -2.12 18.80
C GLY A 156 9.46 -1.44 17.81
N ASN A 157 9.82 -1.31 16.54
CA ASN A 157 8.98 -0.73 15.51
C ASN A 157 7.84 -1.67 15.15
N LYS A 158 6.62 -1.12 14.99
CA LYS A 158 5.42 -1.87 14.66
C LYS A 158 5.50 -2.44 13.24
N ILE A 159 5.24 -3.74 13.09
CA ILE A 159 5.15 -4.42 11.80
C ILE A 159 3.68 -4.49 11.38
N ILE A 160 3.39 -3.97 10.19
CA ILE A 160 2.07 -4.00 9.57
C ILE A 160 1.84 -5.36 8.91
N THR A 161 0.72 -5.99 9.25
CA THR A 161 0.31 -7.23 8.60
C THR A 161 -0.59 -6.92 7.41
N ILE A 162 -0.28 -7.49 6.25
CA ILE A 162 -1.08 -7.36 5.03
C ILE A 162 -1.51 -8.74 4.52
N LYS A 163 -2.60 -8.80 3.77
CA LYS A 163 -3.05 -10.03 3.11
C LYS A 163 -2.02 -10.50 2.06
N GLN A 164 -2.08 -11.79 1.72
CA GLN A 164 -1.33 -12.30 0.57
C GLN A 164 -1.73 -11.55 -0.71
N ASN A 165 -0.76 -11.29 -1.59
CA ASN A 165 -0.95 -10.58 -2.86
C ASN A 165 -1.52 -9.16 -2.73
N ALA A 166 -1.33 -8.50 -1.58
CA ALA A 166 -1.79 -7.13 -1.33
C ALA A 166 -1.00 -6.04 -2.06
N LEU A 167 0.20 -6.37 -2.58
CA LEU A 167 1.11 -5.43 -3.21
C LEU A 167 0.99 -5.46 -4.73
N SER A 168 1.17 -4.30 -5.38
CA SER A 168 1.17 -4.16 -6.84
C SER A 168 2.35 -3.33 -7.32
N THR A 169 2.97 -3.76 -8.43
CA THR A 169 4.07 -3.02 -9.07
C THR A 169 3.65 -1.62 -9.52
N SER A 170 2.39 -1.45 -9.92
CA SER A 170 1.83 -0.15 -10.32
C SER A 170 1.70 0.85 -9.18
N ASN A 171 1.77 0.38 -7.93
CA ASN A 171 1.65 1.22 -6.73
C ASN A 171 3.02 1.56 -6.12
N ILE A 172 4.13 1.10 -6.73
CA ILE A 172 5.48 1.42 -6.25
C ILE A 172 5.77 2.91 -6.49
N LEU A 173 6.20 3.59 -5.44
CA LEU A 173 6.55 5.01 -5.46
C LEU A 173 8.02 5.20 -5.78
N TYR A 174 8.88 4.55 -4.98
CA TYR A 174 10.33 4.57 -5.13
C TYR A 174 10.93 3.39 -4.35
N PHE A 175 12.17 3.06 -4.68
CA PHE A 175 12.99 2.08 -4.00
C PHE A 175 14.19 2.77 -3.36
N VAL A 176 14.55 2.38 -2.14
CA VAL A 176 15.76 2.85 -1.46
C VAL A 176 16.67 1.65 -1.24
N HIS A 177 17.84 1.72 -1.85
CA HIS A 177 18.89 0.73 -1.70
C HIS A 177 19.59 0.87 -0.34
N GLY A 178 20.13 -0.23 0.19
CA GLY A 178 20.81 -0.24 1.50
C GLY A 178 22.03 0.66 1.59
N LEU A 179 22.60 1.07 0.44
CA LEU A 179 23.63 2.12 0.34
C LEU A 179 23.06 3.55 0.40
N ASN A 180 21.80 3.69 0.80
CA ASN A 180 21.08 4.96 0.92
C ASN A 180 20.90 5.73 -0.41
N VAL A 181 20.87 5.00 -1.53
CA VAL A 181 20.58 5.55 -2.86
C VAL A 181 19.10 5.32 -3.17
N THR A 182 18.41 6.37 -3.61
CA THR A 182 16.98 6.30 -3.97
C THR A 182 16.81 6.17 -5.47
N TYR A 183 15.89 5.31 -5.88
CA TYR A 183 15.59 5.01 -7.28
C TYR A 183 14.09 5.16 -7.55
N ASP A 184 13.77 5.77 -8.68
CA ASP A 184 12.46 5.71 -9.29
C ASP A 184 12.27 4.38 -10.01
N TYR A 185 11.14 3.71 -9.77
CA TYR A 185 10.79 2.48 -10.47
C TYR A 185 9.83 2.78 -11.62
N THR A 186 10.29 2.70 -12.86
CA THR A 186 9.51 3.03 -14.07
C THR A 186 9.75 1.99 -15.15
N ASN A 187 8.70 1.50 -15.82
CA ASN A 187 8.81 0.51 -16.90
C ASN A 187 9.65 -0.73 -16.51
N ASN A 188 9.48 -1.19 -15.27
CA ASN A 188 10.25 -2.29 -14.67
C ASN A 188 11.75 -2.04 -14.53
N LYS A 189 12.18 -0.77 -14.53
CA LYS A 189 13.58 -0.37 -14.36
C LYS A 189 13.76 0.56 -13.17
N LEU A 190 14.94 0.49 -12.57
CA LEU A 190 15.38 1.42 -11.53
C LEU A 190 16.22 2.54 -12.15
N ILE A 191 15.78 3.77 -11.92
CA ILE A 191 16.47 4.98 -12.37
C ILE A 191 16.87 5.76 -11.12
N ALA A 192 18.16 6.04 -10.96
CA ALA A 192 18.64 6.80 -9.80
C ALA A 192 17.97 8.18 -9.76
N ARG A 193 17.45 8.55 -8.59
CA ARG A 193 16.90 9.88 -8.35
C ARG A 193 18.06 10.81 -7.99
N ASN A 194 18.26 11.84 -8.82
CA ASN A 194 19.23 12.91 -8.56
C ASN A 194 18.73 13.85 -7.45
#